data_AF-A0A9X2JFH3-F1
#
_entry.id   AF-A0A9X2JFH3-F1
#
_cell.length_a   1.000
_cell.length_b   1.000
_cell.length_c   1.000
_cell.angle_alpha   90.00
_cell.angle_beta   90.00
_cell.angle_gamma   90.00
#
_symmetry.space_group_name_H-M   'P 1'
#
loop_
_entity.id
_entity.type
_entity.pdbx_description
1 polymer ?
#
loop_
_entity_poly.entity_id
_entity_poly.type
_entity_poly.pdbx_seq_one_letter_code
_entity_poly.pdbx_strand_id
1 'polypeptide(L)'
;MNRFSPKVVEKLKYYVYLYIDPRNEQVFYIGKGKANRAFSHLGELRDCDKVRRITELKKLNLEPRIEILKYGLTEKEALLVEATAIDLLDISNLTNAARGHGTRYGARASVQEIVDRLDSRPAKITDPVLLVNISRAFHYGMSPIELYDATRSAWVLGAKKDEVKYVFGVYQGIVREVYEVTYWLPGGSSMRYDDYHGNKAKSHRWEFVGILAPEEIRRKYLNRSVEEYFKRGSQNPVKYVNC
;
A
#
# COMPACT_ATOMS: atom_id res chain seq x y z
N MET A 1 -15.03 31.44 -7.27
CA MET A 1 -15.11 31.85 -5.84
C MET A 1 -13.86 31.34 -5.15
N ASN A 2 -13.13 32.17 -4.39
CA ASN A 2 -11.80 31.81 -3.84
C ASN A 2 -11.73 31.77 -2.29
N ARG A 3 -12.83 32.06 -1.60
CA ARG A 3 -12.95 32.01 -0.13
C ARG A 3 -14.41 31.90 0.30
N PHE A 4 -14.62 31.29 1.45
CA PHE A 4 -15.89 31.32 2.17
C PHE A 4 -16.06 32.63 2.95
N SER A 5 -17.32 33.03 3.18
CA SER A 5 -17.62 34.13 4.08
C SER A 5 -17.39 33.71 5.55
N PRO A 6 -17.17 34.66 6.49
CA PRO A 6 -16.99 34.33 7.90
C PRO A 6 -18.13 33.49 8.48
N LYS A 7 -19.39 33.81 8.14
CA LYS A 7 -20.58 33.06 8.54
C LYS A 7 -20.56 31.61 8.05
N VAL A 8 -20.04 31.37 6.85
CA VAL A 8 -19.91 30.02 6.28
C VAL A 8 -18.77 29.28 6.96
N VAL A 9 -17.62 29.93 7.19
CA VAL A 9 -16.48 29.33 7.90
C VAL A 9 -16.87 28.85 9.31
N GLU A 10 -17.65 29.65 10.03
CA GLU A 10 -18.15 29.31 11.37
C GLU A 10 -19.00 28.02 11.36
N LYS A 11 -19.90 27.88 10.39
CA LYS A 11 -20.76 26.69 10.24
C LYS A 11 -20.03 25.48 9.70
N LEU A 12 -19.06 25.69 8.79
CA LEU A 12 -18.32 24.60 8.15
C LEU A 12 -17.47 23.81 9.16
N LYS A 13 -16.95 24.45 10.22
CA LYS A 13 -15.99 23.84 11.16
C LYS A 13 -14.85 23.14 10.40
N TYR A 14 -14.63 21.85 10.62
CA TYR A 14 -13.84 21.00 9.70
C TYR A 14 -14.76 20.34 8.68
N TYR A 15 -14.21 20.11 7.50
CA TYR A 15 -14.94 19.54 6.38
C TYR A 15 -14.01 18.68 5.52
N VAL A 16 -14.60 17.84 4.65
CA VAL A 16 -13.91 17.12 3.59
C VAL A 16 -14.39 17.66 2.25
N TYR A 17 -13.46 17.92 1.34
CA TYR A 17 -13.72 18.49 0.03
C TYR A 17 -13.10 17.66 -1.09
N LEU A 18 -13.66 17.81 -2.29
CA LEU A 18 -13.28 17.10 -3.51
C LEU A 18 -12.84 18.12 -4.56
N TYR A 19 -11.83 17.77 -5.37
CA TYR A 19 -11.64 18.39 -6.68
C TYR A 19 -12.11 17.43 -7.77
N ILE A 20 -12.95 17.95 -8.64
CA ILE A 20 -13.59 17.22 -9.73
C ILE A 20 -13.13 17.85 -11.04
N ASP A 21 -12.72 16.99 -11.98
CA ASP A 21 -12.41 17.39 -13.34
C ASP A 21 -13.72 17.65 -14.09
N PRO A 22 -14.02 18.89 -14.51
CA PRO A 22 -15.30 19.23 -15.12
C PRO A 22 -15.50 18.62 -16.51
N ARG A 23 -14.47 17.99 -17.11
CA ARG A 23 -14.57 17.38 -18.44
C ARG A 23 -15.21 15.99 -18.40
N ASN A 24 -15.07 15.29 -17.28
CA ASN A 24 -15.48 13.88 -17.13
C ASN A 24 -16.11 13.57 -15.77
N GLU A 25 -16.34 14.58 -14.93
CA GLU A 25 -16.94 14.45 -13.60
C GLU A 25 -16.13 13.56 -12.64
N GLN A 26 -14.85 13.31 -12.93
CA GLN A 26 -14.00 12.44 -12.14
C GLN A 26 -13.41 13.19 -10.95
N VAL A 27 -13.59 12.63 -9.74
CA VAL A 27 -12.87 13.09 -8.55
C VAL A 27 -11.39 12.72 -8.67
N PHE A 28 -10.50 13.71 -8.58
CA PHE A 28 -9.04 13.47 -8.68
C PHE A 28 -8.25 13.90 -7.43
N TYR A 29 -8.92 14.54 -6.47
CA TYR A 29 -8.32 14.95 -5.20
C TYR A 29 -9.38 14.95 -4.10
N ILE A 30 -9.00 14.50 -2.91
CA ILE A 30 -9.82 14.53 -1.69
C ILE A 30 -8.95 15.11 -0.59
N GLY A 31 -9.48 16.08 0.16
CA GLY A 31 -8.75 16.71 1.25
C GLY A 31 -9.64 17.07 2.44
N LYS A 32 -9.06 17.02 3.64
CA LYS A 32 -9.62 17.67 4.84
C LYS A 32 -9.30 19.17 4.84
N GLY A 33 -10.32 19.98 5.13
CA GLY A 33 -10.25 21.43 5.20
C GLY A 33 -10.74 22.03 6.51
N LYS A 34 -10.25 23.24 6.80
CA LYS A 34 -10.79 24.18 7.80
C LYS A 34 -10.67 25.57 7.19
N ALA A 35 -11.62 26.47 7.48
CA ALA A 35 -11.68 27.79 6.87
C ALA A 35 -11.57 27.71 5.33
N ASN A 36 -10.62 28.38 4.70
CA ASN A 36 -10.49 28.47 3.24
C ASN A 36 -9.55 27.42 2.61
N ARG A 37 -9.18 26.37 3.34
CA ARG A 37 -8.24 25.34 2.86
C ARG A 37 -8.65 24.69 1.53
N ALA A 38 -9.95 24.56 1.24
CA ALA A 38 -10.42 24.05 -0.05
C ALA A 38 -9.83 24.80 -1.26
N PHE A 39 -9.48 26.09 -1.10
CA PHE A 39 -8.98 26.95 -2.18
C PHE A 39 -7.46 27.09 -2.21
N SER A 40 -6.73 26.64 -1.17
CA SER A 40 -5.29 26.94 -1.02
C SER A 40 -4.42 26.29 -2.10
N HIS A 41 -4.85 25.16 -2.66
CA HIS A 41 -4.05 24.40 -3.62
C HIS A 41 -4.19 24.89 -5.07
N LEU A 42 -5.08 25.85 -5.36
CA LEU A 42 -5.25 26.39 -6.72
C LEU A 42 -4.05 27.24 -7.19
N GLY A 43 -3.20 27.70 -6.26
CA GLY A 43 -2.00 28.51 -6.53
C GLY A 43 -0.67 27.83 -6.18
N GLU A 44 -0.68 26.53 -5.83
CA GLU A 44 0.56 25.82 -5.48
C GLU A 44 1.42 25.52 -6.72
N LEU A 45 2.71 25.85 -6.63
CA LEU A 45 3.71 25.63 -7.69
C LEU A 45 4.51 24.33 -7.51
N ARG A 46 4.21 23.54 -6.48
CA ARG A 46 4.98 22.33 -6.16
C ARG A 46 4.57 21.21 -7.11
N ASP A 47 5.53 20.67 -7.87
CA ASP A 47 5.26 19.58 -8.80
C ASP A 47 4.82 18.32 -8.02
N CYS A 48 3.55 17.96 -8.21
CA CYS A 48 2.90 16.75 -7.72
C CYS A 48 1.71 16.44 -8.64
N ASP A 49 1.24 15.20 -8.65
CA ASP A 49 0.20 14.75 -9.59
C ASP A 49 -1.07 15.63 -9.55
N LYS A 50 -1.42 16.15 -8.37
CA LYS A 50 -2.51 17.12 -8.18
C LYS A 50 -2.28 18.41 -8.95
N VAL A 51 -1.09 19.01 -8.81
CA VAL A 51 -0.74 20.28 -9.47
C VAL A 51 -0.63 20.09 -10.99
N ARG A 52 -0.18 18.92 -11.44
CA ARG A 52 -0.19 18.56 -12.87
C ARG A 52 -1.61 18.57 -13.43
N ARG A 53 -2.55 17.87 -12.79
CA ARG A 53 -3.96 17.86 -13.22
C ARG A 53 -4.58 19.26 -13.21
N ILE A 54 -4.32 20.06 -12.18
CA ILE A 54 -4.79 21.47 -12.14
C ILE A 54 -4.18 22.29 -13.28
N THR A 55 -2.89 22.10 -13.59
CA THR A 55 -2.20 22.81 -14.66
C THR A 55 -2.73 22.42 -16.04
N GLU A 56 -3.06 21.14 -16.26
CA GLU A 56 -3.72 20.66 -17.48
C GLU A 56 -5.09 21.32 -17.69
N LEU A 57 -5.91 21.42 -16.64
CA LEU A 57 -7.19 22.13 -16.69
C LEU A 57 -6.98 23.61 -17.04
N LYS A 58 -6.02 24.28 -16.38
CA LYS A 58 -5.70 25.68 -16.65
C LYS A 58 -5.26 25.94 -18.10
N LYS A 59 -4.50 25.03 -18.72
CA LYS A 59 -4.13 25.13 -20.15
C LYS A 59 -5.35 25.14 -21.08
N LEU A 60 -6.46 24.56 -20.64
CA LEU A 60 -7.75 24.55 -21.34
C LEU A 60 -8.69 25.69 -20.89
N ASN A 61 -8.20 26.66 -20.11
CA ASN A 61 -9.01 27.68 -19.43
C ASN A 61 -10.13 27.10 -18.56
N LEU A 62 -9.90 25.91 -17.99
CA LEU A 62 -10.81 25.27 -17.04
C LEU A 62 -10.24 25.34 -15.62
N GLU A 63 -11.14 25.36 -14.64
CA GLU A 63 -10.80 25.20 -13.23
C GLU A 63 -11.45 23.93 -12.69
N PRO A 64 -10.81 23.24 -11.72
CA PRO A 64 -11.45 22.11 -11.06
C PRO A 64 -12.68 22.58 -10.29
N ARG A 65 -13.76 21.80 -10.34
CA ARG A 65 -14.94 22.04 -9.50
C ARG A 65 -14.62 21.57 -8.09
N ILE A 66 -14.84 22.46 -7.12
CA ILE A 66 -14.62 22.18 -5.71
C ILE A 66 -15.96 21.91 -5.05
N GLU A 67 -16.12 20.72 -4.48
CA GLU A 67 -17.32 20.32 -3.75
C GLU A 67 -17.01 19.97 -2.30
N ILE A 68 -17.95 20.24 -1.40
CA ILE A 68 -17.86 19.84 0.01
C ILE A 68 -18.59 18.50 0.16
N LEU A 69 -17.83 17.43 0.40
CA LEU A 69 -18.38 16.09 0.64
C LEU A 69 -19.12 16.03 1.98
N LYS A 70 -18.54 16.62 3.03
CA LYS A 70 -19.13 16.65 4.38
C LYS A 70 -18.57 17.84 5.18
N TYR A 71 -19.38 18.48 6.01
CA TYR A 71 -18.98 19.62 6.84
C TYR A 71 -19.60 19.57 8.25
N GLY A 72 -19.19 20.49 9.11
CA GLY A 72 -19.64 20.57 10.50
C GLY A 72 -18.92 19.58 11.42
N LEU A 73 -17.82 19.00 10.95
CA LEU A 73 -17.09 17.93 11.61
C LEU A 73 -16.11 18.48 12.66
N THR A 74 -15.73 17.63 13.59
CA THR A 74 -14.48 17.75 14.33
C THR A 74 -13.29 17.39 13.44
N GLU A 75 -12.08 17.75 13.86
CA GLU A 75 -10.87 17.39 13.12
C GLU A 75 -10.69 15.88 12.95
N LYS A 76 -10.99 15.10 14.01
CA LYS A 76 -10.86 13.65 14.01
C LYS A 76 -11.87 12.99 13.07
N GLU A 77 -13.11 13.47 13.05
CA GLU A 77 -14.13 12.99 12.12
C GLU A 77 -13.78 13.32 10.68
N ALA A 78 -13.32 14.55 10.41
CA ALA A 78 -12.92 14.92 9.06
C ALA A 78 -11.73 14.09 8.57
N LEU A 79 -10.79 13.73 9.45
CA LEU A 79 -9.68 12.82 9.11
C LEU A 79 -10.19 11.41 8.77
N LEU A 80 -11.16 10.90 9.54
CA LEU A 80 -11.76 9.58 9.28
C LEU A 80 -12.54 9.57 7.95
N VAL A 81 -13.37 10.59 7.71
CA VAL A 81 -14.16 10.71 6.47
C VAL A 81 -13.26 10.86 5.25
N GLU A 82 -12.18 11.64 5.35
CA GLU A 82 -11.16 11.76 4.30
C GLU A 82 -10.54 10.40 3.97
N ALA A 83 -10.08 9.67 4.99
CA ALA A 83 -9.49 8.34 4.81
C ALA A 83 -10.50 7.35 4.18
N THR A 84 -11.73 7.31 4.68
CA THR A 84 -12.79 6.45 4.13
C THR A 84 -13.13 6.78 2.68
N ALA A 85 -13.21 8.06 2.32
CA ALA A 85 -13.49 8.47 0.95
C ALA A 85 -12.35 8.11 -0.02
N ILE A 86 -11.10 8.27 0.42
CA ILE A 86 -9.91 7.84 -0.33
C ILE A 86 -9.94 6.32 -0.54
N ASP A 87 -10.21 5.56 0.52
CA ASP A 87 -10.30 4.10 0.48
C ASP A 87 -11.41 3.61 -0.47
N LEU A 88 -12.54 4.31 -0.53
CA LEU A 88 -13.67 3.94 -1.38
C LEU A 88 -13.43 4.22 -2.86
N LEU A 89 -12.88 5.39 -3.20
CA LEU A 89 -12.79 5.87 -4.59
C LEU A 89 -11.68 5.23 -5.43
N ASP A 90 -10.90 4.35 -4.81
CA ASP A 90 -9.83 3.54 -5.38
C ASP A 90 -8.68 4.35 -6.02
N ILE A 91 -7.47 3.85 -5.81
CA ILE A 91 -6.21 4.60 -5.89
C ILE A 91 -5.85 5.00 -7.34
N SER A 92 -6.49 4.41 -8.36
CA SER A 92 -6.19 4.72 -9.76
C SER A 92 -6.56 6.14 -10.18
N ASN A 93 -7.46 6.80 -9.44
CA ASN A 93 -8.04 8.08 -9.85
C ASN A 93 -7.59 9.27 -8.99
N LEU A 94 -6.95 9.03 -7.83
CA LEU A 94 -6.63 10.07 -6.85
C LEU A 94 -5.14 10.44 -6.86
N THR A 95 -4.85 11.74 -6.89
CA THR A 95 -3.49 12.31 -6.96
C THR A 95 -2.87 12.62 -5.59
N ASN A 96 -3.40 12.04 -4.51
CA ASN A 96 -3.00 12.35 -3.14
C ASN A 96 -1.60 11.79 -2.83
N ALA A 97 -0.62 12.68 -2.61
CA ALA A 97 0.77 12.32 -2.35
C ALA A 97 1.03 11.62 -0.99
N ALA A 98 0.08 11.70 -0.05
CA ALA A 98 0.18 11.05 1.25
C ALA A 98 -0.97 10.04 1.40
N ARG A 99 -0.62 8.74 1.43
CA ARG A 99 -1.52 7.70 1.94
C ARG A 99 -1.89 8.08 3.37
N GLY A 100 -3.19 8.04 3.68
CA GLY A 100 -3.76 8.49 4.95
C GLY A 100 -2.86 8.16 6.14
N HIS A 101 -2.31 9.22 6.74
CA HIS A 101 -1.64 9.09 8.02
C HIS A 101 -2.68 8.66 9.06
N GLY A 102 -2.51 7.46 9.61
CA GLY A 102 -2.82 7.19 11.01
C GLY A 102 -4.29 7.26 11.40
N THR A 103 -5.20 6.69 10.63
CA THR A 103 -6.46 6.27 11.25
C THR A 103 -6.17 5.07 12.15
N ARG A 104 -6.69 5.12 13.39
CA ARG A 104 -6.70 3.99 14.34
C ARG A 104 -7.58 2.82 13.85
N TYR A 105 -8.14 2.94 12.65
CA TYR A 105 -9.14 2.09 12.04
C TYR A 105 -8.55 1.43 10.79
N GLY A 106 -8.92 0.17 10.54
CA GLY A 106 -8.38 -0.58 9.41
C GLY A 106 -8.73 0.07 8.06
N ALA A 107 -7.82 -0.07 7.09
CA ALA A 107 -8.07 0.33 5.71
C ALA A 107 -9.09 -0.60 5.03
N ARG A 108 -9.65 -0.16 3.89
CA ARG A 108 -10.47 -1.01 3.02
C ARG A 108 -9.78 -2.34 2.72
N ALA A 109 -10.52 -3.41 2.91
CA ALA A 109 -10.08 -4.77 2.72
C ALA A 109 -11.28 -5.66 2.41
N SER A 110 -11.08 -6.78 1.71
CA SER A 110 -12.11 -7.81 1.54
C SER A 110 -12.46 -8.49 2.87
N VAL A 111 -13.63 -9.13 2.92
CA VAL A 111 -14.09 -9.86 4.12
C VAL A 111 -13.05 -10.89 4.55
N GLN A 112 -12.46 -11.63 3.60
CA GLN A 112 -11.45 -12.64 3.90
C GLN A 112 -10.20 -12.02 4.52
N GLU A 113 -9.75 -10.84 4.10
CA GLU A 113 -8.57 -10.21 4.72
C GLU A 113 -8.84 -9.77 6.14
N ILE A 114 -10.06 -9.28 6.39
CA ILE A 114 -10.47 -8.87 7.72
C ILE A 114 -10.48 -10.09 8.63
N VAL A 115 -11.05 -11.20 8.17
CA VAL A 115 -11.02 -12.49 8.89
C VAL A 115 -9.59 -12.93 9.11
N ASP A 116 -8.76 -13.01 8.07
CA ASP A 116 -7.37 -13.43 8.18
C ASP A 116 -6.60 -12.56 9.17
N ARG A 117 -6.76 -11.25 9.12
CA ARG A 117 -6.05 -10.33 10.01
C ARG A 117 -6.54 -10.47 11.45
N LEU A 118 -7.85 -10.46 11.67
CA LEU A 118 -8.44 -10.45 13.02
C LEU A 118 -8.44 -11.82 13.70
N ASP A 119 -8.50 -12.91 12.95
CA ASP A 119 -8.50 -14.29 13.44
C ASP A 119 -7.11 -14.96 13.36
N SER A 120 -6.11 -14.24 12.80
CA SER A 120 -4.76 -14.79 12.73
C SER A 120 -4.21 -15.08 14.12
N ARG A 121 -3.75 -16.32 14.29
CA ARG A 121 -2.97 -16.71 15.45
C ARG A 121 -1.50 -16.41 15.19
N PRO A 122 -0.73 -15.93 16.19
CA PRO A 122 0.70 -15.77 16.05
C PRO A 122 1.40 -17.06 15.62
N ALA A 123 2.31 -16.96 14.67
CA ALA A 123 3.18 -18.04 14.23
C ALA A 123 4.31 -18.19 15.24
N LYS A 124 4.53 -19.39 15.77
CA LYS A 124 5.77 -19.74 16.47
C LYS A 124 6.74 -20.37 15.48
N ILE A 125 7.59 -19.54 14.87
CA ILE A 125 8.58 -20.00 13.89
C ILE A 125 9.71 -20.73 14.61
N THR A 126 9.86 -22.03 14.31
CA THR A 126 10.95 -22.87 14.83
C THR A 126 11.96 -23.25 13.75
N ASP A 127 11.62 -23.04 12.49
CA ASP A 127 12.44 -23.40 11.34
C ASP A 127 13.32 -22.21 10.90
N PRO A 128 14.44 -22.44 10.17
CA PRO A 128 15.24 -21.38 9.57
C PRO A 128 14.50 -20.71 8.42
N VAL A 129 14.01 -19.49 8.65
CA VAL A 129 13.05 -18.81 7.78
C VAL A 129 13.52 -17.43 7.38
N LEU A 130 13.31 -17.10 6.10
CA LEU A 130 13.30 -15.73 5.61
C LEU A 130 11.84 -15.27 5.42
N LEU A 131 11.41 -14.30 6.21
CA LEU A 131 10.15 -13.60 5.98
C LEU A 131 10.35 -12.53 4.92
N VAL A 132 9.48 -12.50 3.91
CA VAL A 132 9.54 -11.55 2.80
C VAL A 132 8.23 -10.77 2.74
N ASN A 133 8.29 -9.47 3.00
CA ASN A 133 7.14 -8.59 2.91
C ASN A 133 6.88 -8.20 1.46
N ILE A 134 5.79 -8.72 0.90
CA ILE A 134 5.38 -8.53 -0.50
C ILE A 134 4.33 -7.45 -0.69
N SER A 135 4.13 -6.54 0.30
CA SER A 135 3.07 -5.51 0.28
C SER A 135 3.08 -4.57 -0.94
N ARG A 136 4.21 -4.48 -1.66
CA ARG A 136 4.30 -3.67 -2.89
C ARG A 136 3.78 -4.39 -4.13
N ALA A 137 3.93 -5.71 -4.18
CA ALA A 137 3.55 -6.52 -5.33
C ALA A 137 2.17 -7.16 -5.15
N PHE A 138 1.83 -7.54 -3.91
CA PHE A 138 0.64 -8.34 -3.60
C PHE A 138 -0.68 -7.67 -3.97
N HIS A 139 -1.56 -8.44 -4.61
CA HIS A 139 -2.99 -8.15 -4.76
C HIS A 139 -3.81 -9.43 -4.57
N TYR A 140 -5.09 -9.27 -4.23
CA TYR A 140 -5.99 -10.43 -4.17
C TYR A 140 -6.25 -10.98 -5.57
N GLY A 141 -6.44 -12.30 -5.64
CA GLY A 141 -6.60 -13.00 -6.91
C GLY A 141 -5.30 -13.28 -7.65
N MET A 142 -4.13 -12.97 -7.06
CA MET A 142 -2.85 -13.46 -7.58
C MET A 142 -2.91 -14.97 -7.78
N SER A 143 -2.50 -15.40 -8.96
CA SER A 143 -2.21 -16.80 -9.25
C SER A 143 -1.03 -17.29 -8.38
N PRO A 144 -0.88 -18.62 -8.19
CA PRO A 144 0.24 -19.18 -7.46
C PRO A 144 1.62 -18.76 -8.03
N ILE A 145 1.70 -18.54 -9.34
CA ILE A 145 2.93 -18.10 -10.01
C ILE A 145 3.25 -16.63 -9.71
N GLU A 146 2.25 -15.75 -9.73
CA GLU A 146 2.43 -14.33 -9.36
C GLU A 146 2.85 -14.19 -7.90
N LEU A 147 2.25 -14.96 -7.00
CA LEU A 147 2.60 -14.95 -5.58
C LEU A 147 4.04 -15.46 -5.35
N TYR A 148 4.43 -16.50 -6.08
CA TYR A 148 5.80 -17.03 -6.03
C TYR A 148 6.80 -15.99 -6.57
N ASP A 149 6.53 -15.38 -7.72
CA ASP A 149 7.38 -14.36 -8.32
C ASP A 149 7.51 -13.11 -7.45
N ALA A 150 6.42 -12.68 -6.81
CA ALA A 150 6.42 -11.59 -5.85
C ALA A 150 7.29 -11.90 -4.63
N THR A 151 7.37 -13.18 -4.23
CA THR A 151 8.10 -13.63 -3.04
C THR A 151 9.57 -13.93 -3.34
N ARG A 152 9.92 -14.40 -4.54
CA ARG A 152 11.22 -15.04 -4.76
C ARG A 152 12.40 -14.16 -5.16
N SER A 153 12.17 -12.98 -5.70
CA SER A 153 13.22 -12.25 -6.42
C SER A 153 13.45 -10.81 -5.97
N ALA A 154 14.66 -10.34 -6.24
CA ALA A 154 15.15 -8.99 -6.06
C ALA A 154 15.30 -8.56 -4.58
N TRP A 155 15.79 -9.44 -3.71
CA TRP A 155 16.04 -9.13 -2.31
C TRP A 155 17.49 -8.78 -2.02
N VAL A 156 17.74 -7.81 -1.15
CA VAL A 156 19.10 -7.51 -0.67
C VAL A 156 19.38 -8.44 0.51
N LEU A 157 20.16 -9.49 0.28
CA LEU A 157 20.44 -10.55 1.24
C LEU A 157 21.94 -10.63 1.54
N GLY A 158 22.27 -10.96 2.80
CA GLY A 158 23.63 -11.24 3.25
C GLY A 158 23.93 -12.75 3.31
N ALA A 159 25.06 -13.12 3.93
CA ALA A 159 25.53 -14.50 4.00
C ALA A 159 24.52 -15.48 4.66
N LYS A 160 23.73 -15.01 5.64
CA LYS A 160 22.69 -15.80 6.33
C LYS A 160 21.63 -16.41 5.39
N LYS A 161 21.54 -15.98 4.13
CA LYS A 161 20.67 -16.59 3.12
C LYS A 161 20.95 -18.10 2.96
N ASP A 162 22.20 -18.52 3.13
CA ASP A 162 22.61 -19.92 2.93
C ASP A 162 22.10 -20.83 4.06
N GLU A 163 21.69 -20.26 5.20
CA GLU A 163 21.07 -20.97 6.33
C GLU A 163 19.54 -21.06 6.21
N VAL A 164 18.93 -20.36 5.23
CA VAL A 164 17.48 -20.32 5.06
C VAL A 164 16.98 -21.61 4.42
N LYS A 165 16.06 -22.28 5.11
CA LYS A 165 15.37 -23.46 4.58
C LYS A 165 14.03 -23.08 3.93
N TYR A 166 13.28 -22.18 4.56
CA TYR A 166 11.97 -21.77 4.05
C TYR A 166 11.86 -20.26 3.87
N VAL A 167 11.13 -19.84 2.83
CA VAL A 167 10.81 -18.44 2.58
C VAL A 167 9.31 -18.24 2.68
N PHE A 168 8.87 -17.28 3.50
CA PHE A 168 7.45 -16.97 3.67
C PHE A 168 7.12 -15.70 2.90
N GLY A 169 6.14 -15.78 1.99
CA GLY A 169 5.52 -14.61 1.39
C GLY A 169 4.56 -13.99 2.39
N VAL A 170 4.84 -12.77 2.84
CA VAL A 170 4.09 -12.10 3.92
C VAL A 170 3.41 -10.85 3.38
N TYR A 171 2.09 -10.76 3.58
CA TYR A 171 1.32 -9.56 3.29
C TYR A 171 0.64 -9.07 4.56
N GLN A 172 0.87 -7.79 4.92
CA GLN A 172 0.29 -7.17 6.12
C GLN A 172 0.44 -8.03 7.39
N GLY A 173 1.63 -8.61 7.58
CA GLY A 173 1.93 -9.43 8.76
C GLY A 173 1.38 -10.86 8.72
N ILE A 174 0.66 -11.26 7.67
CA ILE A 174 0.11 -12.61 7.52
C ILE A 174 0.90 -13.40 6.48
N VAL A 175 1.24 -14.65 6.79
CA VAL A 175 1.86 -15.58 5.84
C VAL A 175 0.85 -16.00 4.78
N ARG A 176 1.13 -15.68 3.52
CA ARG A 176 0.30 -16.01 2.35
C ARG A 176 0.73 -17.30 1.67
N GLU A 177 2.03 -17.60 1.66
CA GLU A 177 2.54 -18.87 1.18
C GLU A 177 3.91 -19.19 1.80
N VAL A 178 4.27 -20.47 1.84
CA VAL A 178 5.55 -20.97 2.33
C VAL A 178 6.25 -21.80 1.26
N TYR A 179 7.47 -21.42 0.93
CA TYR A 179 8.30 -22.08 -0.06
C TYR A 179 9.53 -22.71 0.60
N GLU A 180 9.93 -23.89 0.13
CA GLU A 180 11.20 -24.52 0.46
C GLU A 180 12.27 -24.10 -0.55
N VAL A 181 13.39 -23.59 -0.06
CA VAL A 181 14.50 -23.11 -0.90
C VAL A 181 15.31 -24.31 -1.39
N THR A 182 15.52 -24.37 -2.71
CA THR A 182 16.42 -25.36 -3.32
C THR A 182 17.81 -24.78 -3.52
N TYR A 183 17.92 -23.55 -4.05
CA TYR A 183 19.18 -22.83 -4.19
C TYR A 183 18.96 -21.33 -4.41
N TRP A 184 20.04 -20.55 -4.25
CA TRP A 184 20.07 -19.10 -4.45
C TRP A 184 20.76 -18.74 -5.76
N LEU A 185 20.23 -17.73 -6.44
CA LEU A 185 20.80 -17.15 -7.64
C LEU A 185 20.98 -15.62 -7.47
N PRO A 186 21.92 -15.01 -8.20
CA PRO A 186 21.92 -13.57 -8.40
C PRO A 186 20.58 -13.11 -8.98
N GLY A 187 20.10 -11.94 -8.57
CA GLY A 187 18.80 -11.41 -9.00
C GLY A 187 18.78 -11.14 -10.49
N GLY A 188 17.69 -11.54 -11.17
CA GLY A 188 17.57 -11.44 -12.62
C GLY A 188 18.24 -12.57 -13.39
N SER A 189 18.58 -13.68 -12.72
CA SER A 189 19.09 -14.89 -13.38
C SER A 189 17.97 -15.73 -14.01
N SER A 190 16.72 -15.50 -13.60
CA SER A 190 15.54 -16.21 -14.07
C SER A 190 14.45 -15.24 -14.54
N MET A 191 13.66 -15.66 -15.53
CA MET A 191 12.52 -14.88 -16.01
C MET A 191 11.45 -14.78 -14.92
N ARG A 192 10.86 -13.60 -14.77
CA ARG A 192 9.68 -13.31 -13.95
C ARG A 192 8.50 -12.99 -14.86
N TYR A 193 7.30 -13.18 -14.34
CA TYR A 193 6.05 -12.78 -14.98
C TYR A 193 6.05 -11.28 -15.34
N ASP A 194 6.56 -10.42 -14.46
CA ASP A 194 6.64 -8.97 -14.68
C ASP A 194 7.79 -8.52 -15.61
N ASP A 195 8.70 -9.41 -16.03
CA ASP A 195 9.84 -9.03 -16.89
C ASP A 195 9.40 -8.57 -18.29
N TYR A 196 8.16 -8.89 -18.69
CA TYR A 196 7.51 -8.35 -19.90
C TYR A 196 7.41 -6.81 -19.89
N HIS A 197 7.44 -6.18 -18.72
CA HIS A 197 7.37 -4.72 -18.55
C HIS A 197 8.74 -4.03 -18.33
N GLY A 198 9.86 -4.74 -18.56
CA GLY A 198 11.19 -4.11 -18.70
C GLY A 198 11.95 -3.80 -17.39
N ASN A 199 11.48 -4.29 -16.24
CA ASN A 199 12.14 -4.05 -14.95
C ASN A 199 13.24 -5.10 -14.67
N LYS A 200 14.42 -4.93 -15.25
CA LYS A 200 15.57 -5.80 -14.94
C LYS A 200 16.01 -5.65 -13.48
N ALA A 201 16.16 -6.77 -12.78
CA ALA A 201 16.70 -6.79 -11.41
C ALA A 201 18.14 -6.25 -11.39
N LYS A 202 18.45 -5.39 -10.40
CA LYS A 202 19.78 -4.78 -10.23
C LYS A 202 20.79 -5.82 -9.72
N SER A 203 22.04 -5.74 -10.20
CA SER A 203 23.12 -6.75 -10.08
C SER A 203 23.64 -7.11 -8.68
N HIS A 204 23.00 -6.63 -7.60
CA HIS A 204 23.42 -6.86 -6.20
C HIS A 204 22.31 -7.46 -5.33
N ARG A 205 21.28 -8.01 -5.97
CA ARG A 205 20.14 -8.65 -5.29
C ARG A 205 20.23 -10.16 -5.48
N TRP A 206 19.49 -10.88 -4.66
CA TRP A 206 19.39 -12.33 -4.67
C TRP A 206 17.95 -12.74 -4.96
N GLU A 207 17.81 -13.89 -5.57
CA GLU A 207 16.55 -14.60 -5.76
C GLU A 207 16.72 -16.07 -5.40
N PHE A 208 15.66 -16.69 -4.91
CA PHE A 208 15.67 -18.13 -4.65
C PHE A 208 14.92 -18.88 -5.76
N VAL A 209 15.37 -20.09 -6.00
CA VAL A 209 14.57 -21.12 -6.67
C VAL A 209 14.10 -22.08 -5.59
N GLY A 210 12.80 -22.32 -5.57
CA GLY A 210 12.17 -23.17 -4.59
C GLY A 210 10.84 -23.73 -5.07
N ILE A 211 10.29 -24.63 -4.26
CA ILE A 211 8.99 -25.25 -4.47
C ILE A 211 8.08 -24.91 -3.30
N LEU A 212 6.79 -25.24 -3.41
CA LEU A 212 5.91 -25.22 -2.24
C LEU A 212 6.49 -26.11 -1.15
N ALA A 213 6.56 -25.61 0.08
CA ALA A 213 7.01 -26.41 1.19
C ALA A 213 6.06 -27.61 1.42
N PRO A 214 6.54 -28.68 2.11
CA PRO A 214 5.70 -29.80 2.48
C PRO A 214 4.43 -29.35 3.20
N GLU A 215 3.33 -30.07 2.99
CA GLU A 215 2.01 -29.70 3.52
C GLU A 215 2.02 -29.51 5.04
N GLU A 216 2.81 -30.31 5.76
CA GLU A 216 2.99 -30.20 7.21
C GLU A 216 3.54 -28.82 7.64
N ILE A 217 4.51 -28.30 6.89
CA ILE A 217 5.13 -26.99 7.13
C ILE A 217 4.16 -25.88 6.71
N ARG A 218 3.50 -26.03 5.57
CA ARG A 218 2.49 -25.06 5.10
C ARG A 218 1.35 -24.94 6.12
N ARG A 219 0.77 -26.05 6.56
CA ARG A 219 -0.32 -26.08 7.56
C ARG A 219 0.07 -25.43 8.89
N LYS A 220 1.35 -25.50 9.26
CA LYS A 220 1.88 -24.87 10.48
C LYS A 220 1.90 -23.34 10.39
N TYR A 221 2.18 -22.78 9.22
CA TYR A 221 2.51 -21.36 9.07
C TYR A 221 1.54 -20.54 8.21
N LEU A 222 0.83 -21.16 7.27
CA LEU A 222 -0.11 -20.47 6.38
C LEU A 222 -1.20 -19.75 7.19
N ASN A 223 -1.51 -18.51 6.80
CA ASN A 223 -2.47 -17.63 7.45
C ASN A 223 -2.19 -17.33 8.94
N ARG A 224 -0.96 -17.57 9.41
CA ARG A 224 -0.52 -17.18 10.75
C ARG A 224 0.09 -15.78 10.72
N SER A 225 -0.05 -15.08 11.85
CA SER A 225 0.54 -13.75 12.02
C SER A 225 2.03 -13.87 12.36
N VAL A 226 2.84 -13.11 11.64
CA VAL A 226 4.27 -12.92 11.88
C VAL A 226 4.60 -11.47 12.24
N GLU A 227 3.60 -10.66 12.61
CA GLU A 227 3.78 -9.25 12.95
C GLU A 227 4.83 -9.05 14.06
N GLU A 228 4.87 -9.95 15.05
CA GLU A 228 5.82 -9.89 16.17
C GLU A 228 7.29 -9.93 15.72
N TYR A 229 7.59 -10.52 14.56
CA TYR A 229 8.94 -10.60 14.01
C TYR A 229 9.38 -9.32 13.28
N PHE A 230 8.44 -8.45 12.91
CA PHE A 230 8.71 -7.17 12.27
C PHE A 230 8.72 -6.05 13.30
N LYS A 231 9.89 -5.43 13.52
CA LYS A 231 9.97 -4.21 14.34
C LYS A 231 9.18 -3.09 13.67
N ARG A 232 8.31 -2.40 14.42
CA ARG A 232 7.60 -1.21 13.94
C ARG A 232 8.60 -0.19 13.37
N GLY A 233 8.38 0.23 12.12
CA GLY A 233 9.24 1.18 11.42
C GLY A 233 10.45 0.57 10.69
N SER A 234 10.59 -0.76 10.63
CA SER A 234 11.63 -1.39 9.82
C SER A 234 11.41 -1.11 8.33
N GLN A 235 12.40 -0.53 7.66
CA GLN A 235 12.36 -0.26 6.22
C GLN A 235 12.78 -1.47 5.38
N ASN A 236 13.39 -2.49 5.99
CA ASN A 236 13.85 -3.68 5.27
C ASN A 236 12.68 -4.65 5.06
N PRO A 237 12.29 -4.98 3.81
CA PRO A 237 11.17 -5.89 3.55
C PRO A 237 11.48 -7.34 3.91
N VAL A 238 12.74 -7.70 4.23
CA VAL A 238 13.12 -9.08 4.57
C VAL A 238 13.58 -9.22 6.02
N LYS A 239 13.28 -10.37 6.62
CA LYS A 239 13.66 -10.68 8.00
C LYS A 239 14.04 -12.15 8.17
N TYR A 240 15.26 -12.39 8.65
CA TYR A 240 15.72 -13.71 9.07
C TYR A 240 15.17 -14.07 10.45
N VAL A 241 14.75 -15.32 10.61
CA VAL A 241 14.29 -15.92 11.87
C VAL A 241 14.92 -17.31 11.98
N ASN A 242 15.65 -17.56 13.07
CA ASN A 242 16.39 -18.81 13.33
C ASN A 242 17.43 -19.18 12.25
N CYS A 243 18.10 -18.16 11.68
CA CYS A 243 19.24 -18.22 10.76
C CYS A 243 20.37 -17.30 11.24
#